data_AF-A0A3M1ILN7-F1
#
_entry.id   AF-A0A3M1ILN7-F1
#
_cell.length_a   1.000
_cell.length_b   1.000
_cell.length_c   1.000
_cell.angle_alpha   90.00
_cell.angle_beta   90.00
_cell.angle_gamma   90.00
#
_symmetry.space_group_name_H-M   'P 1'
#
loop_
_entity.id
_entity.type
_entity.pdbx_description
1 polymer ?
#
loop_
_entity_poly.entity_id
_entity_poly.type
_entity_poly.pdbx_seq_one_letter_code
_entity_poly.pdbx_strand_id
1 'polypeptide(L)'
;MGDVSVTVETQSVGYSDGDVALAGLVAWQPDGGPRPGVLVAHAWGGRSDFEDEKAVWLAERGYVGFAIDAYGAGVSGSTPEENAALMQPFLDDRSLLLRRLNCALAVLRGREEVDADRTAIMGFCFGGLAALDLARSGASISGAISIHGLFTPPPSTASITARVLA
;
A
#
# COMPACT_ATOMS: atom_id res chain seq x y z
N MET A 1 14.48 26.79 16.92
CA MET A 1 14.92 26.12 15.68
C MET A 1 13.82 26.38 14.68
N GLY A 2 14.11 27.11 13.60
CA GLY A 2 13.09 27.45 12.60
C GLY A 2 12.55 26.18 11.97
N ASP A 3 11.23 26.12 11.83
CA ASP A 3 10.54 25.07 11.10
C ASP A 3 11.00 25.13 9.65
N VAL A 4 11.85 24.18 9.23
CA VAL A 4 12.22 24.05 7.84
C VAL A 4 11.01 23.43 7.16
N SER A 5 10.25 24.25 6.43
CA SER A 5 9.13 23.78 5.62
C SER A 5 9.62 22.66 4.70
N VAL A 6 9.08 21.45 4.89
CA VAL A 6 9.36 20.30 4.03
C VAL A 6 8.42 20.37 2.83
N THR A 7 8.98 20.52 1.63
CA THR A 7 8.20 20.45 0.39
C THR A 7 7.86 18.99 0.08
N VAL A 8 6.56 18.71 -0.09
CA VAL A 8 6.05 17.42 -0.55
C VAL A 8 5.35 17.63 -1.88
N GLU A 9 5.71 16.82 -2.86
CA GLU A 9 4.98 16.71 -4.13
C GLU A 9 4.07 15.48 -4.10
N THR A 10 2.98 15.54 -4.86
CA THR A 10 2.06 14.41 -5.03
C THR A 10 1.76 14.18 -6.51
N GLN A 11 1.54 12.93 -6.87
CA GLN A 11 1.18 12.53 -8.22
C GLN A 11 0.18 11.37 -8.17
N SER A 12 -0.92 11.52 -8.89
CA SER A 12 -1.82 10.40 -9.20
C SER A 12 -1.14 9.48 -10.21
N VAL A 13 -1.07 8.18 -9.89
CA VAL A 13 -0.43 7.16 -10.72
C VAL A 13 -1.46 6.10 -11.10
N GLY A 14 -1.70 5.95 -12.40
CA GLY A 14 -2.47 4.85 -12.97
C GLY A 14 -1.60 3.64 -13.27
N TYR A 15 -2.10 2.45 -13.01
CA TYR A 15 -1.46 1.17 -13.32
C TYR A 15 -2.53 0.08 -13.49
N SER A 16 -2.14 -1.18 -13.68
CA SER A 16 -3.10 -2.26 -13.88
C SER A 16 -2.65 -3.61 -13.31
N ASP A 17 -3.62 -4.49 -13.06
CA ASP A 17 -3.39 -5.94 -13.03
C ASP A 17 -4.37 -6.59 -14.01
N GLY A 18 -3.80 -7.08 -15.12
CA GLY A 18 -4.52 -7.46 -16.33
C GLY A 18 -5.28 -6.27 -16.93
N ASP A 19 -6.55 -6.48 -17.24
CA ASP A 19 -7.45 -5.47 -17.80
C ASP A 19 -8.08 -4.55 -16.74
N VAL A 20 -7.83 -4.80 -15.46
CA VAL A 20 -8.36 -3.97 -14.38
C VAL A 20 -7.41 -2.80 -14.11
N ALA A 21 -7.90 -1.59 -14.40
CA ALA A 21 -7.24 -0.34 -14.07
C ALA A 21 -7.24 -0.10 -12.55
N LEU A 22 -6.12 0.39 -12.04
CA LEU A 22 -5.86 0.73 -10.65
C LEU A 22 -5.32 2.16 -10.59
N ALA A 23 -5.59 2.89 -9.51
CA ALA A 23 -5.12 4.25 -9.35
C ALA A 23 -4.70 4.55 -7.91
N GLY A 24 -3.48 5.02 -7.74
CA GLY A 24 -2.96 5.44 -6.43
C GLY A 24 -2.44 6.87 -6.44
N LEU A 25 -1.98 7.34 -5.28
CA LEU A 25 -1.30 8.62 -5.11
C LEU A 25 0.07 8.39 -4.49
N VAL A 26 1.10 8.84 -5.20
CA VAL A 26 2.48 8.84 -4.70
C VAL A 26 2.76 10.22 -4.12
N ALA A 27 3.42 10.26 -2.97
CA ALA A 27 3.90 11.47 -2.32
C ALA A 27 5.40 11.32 -1.99
N TRP A 28 6.19 12.34 -2.27
CA TRP A 28 7.64 12.33 -2.03
C TRP A 28 8.20 13.74 -1.80
N GLN A 29 9.42 13.82 -1.29
CA GLN A 29 10.21 15.06 -1.30
C GLN A 29 11.01 15.10 -2.61
N PRO A 30 10.94 16.19 -3.41
CA PRO A 30 11.62 16.25 -4.71
C PRO A 30 13.16 16.23 -4.60
N ASP A 31 13.68 16.63 -3.43
CA ASP A 31 15.12 16.67 -3.16
C ASP A 31 15.63 15.45 -2.39
N GLY A 32 16.91 15.11 -2.58
CA GLY A 32 17.64 14.18 -1.70
C GLY A 32 17.79 12.74 -2.20
N GLY A 33 17.61 12.50 -3.50
CA GLY A 33 17.85 11.19 -4.14
C GLY A 33 16.86 10.09 -3.73
N PRO A 34 17.13 8.82 -4.11
CA PRO A 34 16.24 7.70 -3.81
C PRO A 34 16.05 7.47 -2.32
N ARG A 35 14.81 7.26 -1.89
CA ARG A 35 14.38 7.08 -0.50
C ARG A 35 13.61 5.78 -0.30
N PRO A 36 13.48 5.27 0.94
CA PRO A 36 12.68 4.07 1.18
C PRO A 36 11.22 4.31 0.80
N GLY A 37 10.63 3.39 0.06
CA GLY A 37 9.24 3.45 -0.38
C GLY A 37 8.29 2.70 0.57
N VAL A 38 7.10 3.22 0.79
CA VAL A 38 6.09 2.59 1.65
C VAL A 38 4.73 2.62 0.96
N LEU A 39 4.19 1.42 0.69
CA LEU A 39 2.80 1.27 0.26
C LEU A 39 1.86 1.52 1.44
N VAL A 40 0.75 2.21 1.21
CA VAL A 40 -0.34 2.44 2.17
C VAL A 40 -1.60 1.77 1.64
N ALA A 41 -1.94 0.60 2.21
CA ALA A 41 -3.12 -0.17 1.84
C ALA A 41 -4.36 0.29 2.62
N HIS A 42 -5.44 0.50 1.89
CA HIS A 42 -6.69 1.07 2.41
C HIS A 42 -7.51 0.10 3.27
N ALA A 43 -8.41 0.66 4.08
CA ALA A 43 -9.42 -0.11 4.79
C ALA A 43 -10.50 -0.69 3.84
N TRP A 44 -11.46 -1.45 4.37
CA TRP A 44 -12.52 -2.12 3.59
C TRP A 44 -13.39 -1.25 2.67
N GLY A 45 -13.35 0.08 2.79
CA GLY A 45 -14.14 1.01 1.97
C GLY A 45 -13.50 1.39 0.63
N GLY A 46 -12.27 0.96 0.36
CA GLY A 46 -11.49 1.48 -0.77
C GLY A 46 -10.55 2.61 -0.34
N ARG A 47 -9.69 3.05 -1.27
CA ARG A 47 -8.77 4.17 -1.06
C ARG A 47 -9.56 5.47 -0.88
N SER A 48 -9.14 6.27 0.10
CA SER A 48 -9.74 7.56 0.45
C SER A 48 -8.66 8.60 0.76
N ASP A 49 -9.08 9.83 1.06
CA ASP A 49 -8.20 10.92 1.52
C ASP A 49 -7.35 10.49 2.73
N PHE A 50 -7.84 9.58 3.57
CA PHE A 50 -7.09 9.08 4.72
C PHE A 50 -5.78 8.40 4.30
N GLU A 51 -5.81 7.52 3.30
CA GLU A 51 -4.60 6.87 2.80
C GLU A 51 -3.67 7.84 2.08
N ASP A 52 -4.23 8.80 1.35
CA ASP A 52 -3.46 9.85 0.67
C ASP A 52 -2.73 10.74 1.68
N GLU A 53 -3.40 11.14 2.76
CA GLU A 53 -2.79 11.85 3.88
C GLU A 53 -1.68 11.04 4.54
N LYS A 54 -1.81 9.70 4.64
CA LYS A 54 -0.72 8.85 5.14
C LYS A 54 0.46 8.78 4.18
N ALA A 55 0.23 8.77 2.87
CA ALA A 55 1.31 8.85 1.89
C ALA A 55 2.07 10.18 2.02
N VAL A 56 1.35 11.30 2.16
CA VAL A 56 1.96 12.62 2.42
C VAL A 56 2.71 12.64 3.76
N TRP A 57 2.11 12.11 4.82
CA TRP A 57 2.74 12.02 6.14
C TRP A 57 4.04 11.21 6.13
N LEU A 58 4.12 10.16 5.30
CA LEU A 58 5.36 9.41 5.05
C LEU A 58 6.39 10.26 4.30
N ALA A 59 5.95 11.00 3.28
CA ALA A 59 6.80 11.91 2.52
C ALA A 59 7.43 13.00 3.38
N GLU A 60 6.67 13.62 4.28
CA GLU A 60 7.18 14.58 5.27
C GLU A 60 8.32 14.02 6.13
N ARG A 61 8.33 12.70 6.36
CA ARG A 61 9.33 11.98 7.17
C ARG A 61 10.48 11.40 6.35
N GLY A 62 10.55 11.74 5.06
CA GLY A 62 11.64 11.38 4.17
C GLY A 62 11.51 10.00 3.51
N TYR A 63 10.31 9.43 3.49
CA TYR A 63 9.96 8.24 2.71
C TYR A 63 9.32 8.64 1.38
N VAL A 64 9.13 7.69 0.47
CA VAL A 64 8.15 7.82 -0.61
C VAL A 64 6.88 7.09 -0.19
N GLY A 65 5.79 7.81 0.01
CA GLY A 65 4.49 7.22 0.33
C GLY A 65 3.72 6.89 -0.94
N PHE A 66 3.06 5.74 -1.00
CA PHE A 66 2.18 5.39 -2.11
C PHE A 66 0.86 4.84 -1.57
N ALA A 67 -0.18 5.66 -1.60
CA ALA A 67 -1.55 5.24 -1.32
C ALA A 67 -2.05 4.38 -2.48
N ILE A 68 -2.28 3.09 -2.21
CA ILE A 68 -2.65 2.12 -3.23
C ILE A 68 -4.16 1.88 -3.22
N ASP A 69 -4.66 1.39 -4.35
CA ASP A 69 -6.04 1.00 -4.55
C ASP A 69 -6.04 -0.48 -4.95
N ALA A 70 -6.64 -1.32 -4.10
CA ALA A 70 -6.74 -2.75 -4.36
C ALA A 70 -7.99 -3.11 -5.17
N TYR A 71 -9.04 -2.27 -5.13
CA TYR A 71 -10.37 -2.60 -5.66
C TYR A 71 -10.50 -2.27 -7.14
N GLY A 72 -9.87 -1.20 -7.61
CA GLY A 72 -10.05 -0.72 -8.99
C GLY A 72 -10.21 0.78 -9.02
N ALA A 73 -9.68 1.41 -10.07
CA ALA A 73 -9.71 2.86 -10.21
C ALA A 73 -11.14 3.40 -10.09
N GLY A 74 -11.39 4.23 -9.07
CA GLY A 74 -12.70 4.83 -8.80
C GLY A 74 -13.70 3.92 -8.08
N VAL A 75 -13.26 2.76 -7.57
CA VAL A 75 -14.11 1.82 -6.84
C VAL A 75 -13.95 2.03 -5.33
N SER A 76 -15.04 2.42 -4.68
CA SER A 76 -15.14 2.56 -3.22
C SER A 76 -16.56 2.27 -2.75
N GLY A 77 -16.70 1.98 -1.45
CA GLY A 77 -17.99 1.73 -0.80
C GLY A 77 -18.24 2.75 0.31
N SER A 78 -19.52 3.02 0.58
CA SER A 78 -19.95 4.00 1.60
C SER A 78 -20.83 3.40 2.69
N THR A 79 -21.28 2.16 2.51
CA THR A 79 -22.13 1.42 3.47
C THR A 79 -21.46 0.12 3.91
N PRO A 80 -21.82 -0.45 5.07
CA PRO A 80 -21.31 -1.75 5.50
C PRO A 80 -21.52 -2.85 4.45
N GLU A 81 -22.66 -2.86 3.77
CA GLU A 81 -23.01 -3.83 2.74
C GLU A 81 -22.13 -3.70 1.49
N GLU A 82 -21.92 -2.47 1.00
CA GLU A 82 -21.02 -2.20 -0.13
C GLU A 82 -19.58 -2.55 0.22
N ASN A 83 -19.10 -2.13 1.39
CA ASN A 83 -17.73 -2.41 1.83
C ASN A 83 -17.48 -3.91 1.96
N ALA A 84 -18.45 -4.66 2.52
CA ALA A 84 -18.37 -6.11 2.58
C ALA A 84 -18.32 -6.73 1.17
N ALA A 85 -19.17 -6.27 0.26
CA ALA A 85 -19.21 -6.77 -1.12
C ALA A 85 -17.90 -6.49 -1.90
N LEU A 86 -17.26 -5.34 -1.67
CA LEU A 86 -15.98 -5.00 -2.28
C LEU A 86 -14.81 -5.80 -1.70
N MET A 87 -14.83 -6.03 -0.39
CA MET A 87 -13.77 -6.75 0.32
C MET A 87 -13.83 -8.26 0.07
N GLN A 88 -15.03 -8.84 -0.01
CA GLN A 88 -15.23 -10.29 -0.02
C GLN A 88 -14.46 -11.04 -1.13
N PRO A 89 -14.41 -10.56 -2.39
CA PRO A 89 -13.63 -11.23 -3.44
C PRO A 89 -12.15 -11.40 -3.10
N PHE A 90 -11.57 -10.45 -2.36
CA PHE A 90 -10.16 -10.51 -1.93
C PHE A 90 -9.94 -11.42 -0.74
N LEU A 91 -10.98 -11.69 0.06
CA LEU A 91 -10.93 -12.68 1.14
C LEU A 91 -11.06 -14.09 0.59
N ASP A 92 -11.97 -14.28 -0.38
CA ASP A 92 -12.22 -15.55 -1.05
C ASP A 92 -11.02 -15.97 -1.92
N ASP A 93 -10.39 -15.00 -2.60
CA ASP A 93 -9.19 -15.20 -3.40
C ASP A 93 -8.03 -14.31 -2.91
N ARG A 94 -7.25 -14.85 -1.97
CA ARG A 94 -6.03 -14.16 -1.50
C ARG A 94 -4.97 -14.02 -2.60
N SER A 95 -5.01 -14.81 -3.68
CA SER A 95 -4.07 -14.67 -4.79
C SER A 95 -4.36 -13.42 -5.64
N LEU A 96 -5.64 -13.04 -5.77
CA LEU A 96 -6.05 -11.77 -6.38
C LEU A 96 -5.50 -10.59 -5.58
N LEU A 97 -5.65 -10.59 -4.26
CA LEU A 97 -5.08 -9.55 -3.42
C LEU A 97 -3.56 -9.46 -3.61
N LEU A 98 -2.86 -10.59 -3.54
CA LEU A 98 -1.41 -10.61 -3.68
C LEU A 98 -0.96 -10.07 -5.05
N ARG A 99 -1.70 -10.35 -6.12
CA ARG A 99 -1.44 -9.75 -7.45
C ARG A 99 -1.56 -8.22 -7.44
N ARG A 100 -2.65 -7.67 -6.87
CA ARG A 100 -2.82 -6.21 -6.74
C ARG A 100 -1.67 -5.55 -5.98
N LEU A 101 -1.27 -6.14 -4.85
CA LEU A 101 -0.18 -5.63 -4.02
C LEU A 101 1.16 -5.69 -4.76
N ASN A 102 1.44 -6.75 -5.51
CA ASN A 102 2.67 -6.85 -6.29
C ASN A 102 2.71 -5.87 -7.47
N CYS A 103 1.58 -5.60 -8.12
CA CYS A 103 1.52 -4.55 -9.14
C CYS A 103 1.85 -3.18 -8.55
N ALA A 104 1.27 -2.85 -7.39
CA ALA A 104 1.60 -1.60 -6.71
C ALA A 104 3.07 -1.55 -6.24
N LEU A 105 3.61 -2.66 -5.73
CA LEU A 105 5.01 -2.76 -5.33
C LEU A 105 5.96 -2.57 -6.52
N ALA A 106 5.62 -3.12 -7.69
CA ALA A 106 6.39 -2.95 -8.91
C ALA A 106 6.39 -1.49 -9.38
N VAL A 107 5.23 -0.82 -9.33
CA VAL A 107 5.12 0.62 -9.62
C VAL A 107 6.00 1.43 -8.66
N LEU A 108 5.92 1.16 -7.36
CA LEU A 108 6.73 1.85 -6.35
C LEU A 108 8.23 1.68 -6.63
N ARG A 109 8.68 0.45 -6.92
CA ARG A 109 10.09 0.14 -7.22
C ARG A 109 10.59 0.73 -8.54
N GLY A 110 9.70 0.97 -9.49
CA GLY A 110 10.04 1.56 -10.79
C GLY A 110 10.27 3.06 -10.75
N ARG A 111 10.05 3.71 -9.60
CA ARG A 111 10.22 5.16 -9.42
C ARG A 111 11.67 5.52 -9.13
N GLU A 112 12.16 6.59 -9.76
CA GLU A 112 13.52 7.09 -9.53
C GLU A 112 13.70 7.65 -8.12
N GLU A 113 12.62 8.11 -7.48
CA GLU A 113 12.65 8.62 -6.11
C GLU A 113 12.69 7.50 -5.05
N VAL A 114 12.62 6.23 -5.47
CA VAL A 114 12.55 5.07 -4.58
C VAL A 114 13.81 4.23 -4.64
N ASP A 115 14.38 3.95 -3.48
CA ASP A 115 15.32 2.85 -3.30
C ASP A 115 14.55 1.52 -3.35
N ALA A 116 14.65 0.82 -4.49
CA ALA A 116 13.87 -0.37 -4.78
C ALA A 116 14.12 -1.55 -3.82
N ASP A 117 15.27 -1.57 -3.14
CA ASP A 117 15.64 -2.58 -2.14
C ASP A 117 15.07 -2.25 -0.74
N ARG A 118 14.61 -1.01 -0.53
CA ARG A 118 14.09 -0.51 0.74
C ARG A 118 12.60 -0.16 0.66
N THR A 119 11.80 -1.15 0.28
CA THR A 119 10.33 -1.00 0.22
C THR A 119 9.63 -1.66 1.41
N ALA A 120 8.53 -1.08 1.88
CA ALA A 120 7.67 -1.63 2.92
C ALA A 120 6.18 -1.47 2.58
N ILE A 121 5.30 -2.07 3.39
CA ILE A 121 3.85 -1.87 3.32
C ILE A 121 3.29 -1.59 4.72
N MET A 122 2.34 -0.68 4.80
CA MET A 122 1.48 -0.49 5.96
C MET A 122 0.01 -0.52 5.54
N GLY A 123 -0.88 -0.85 6.46
CA GLY A 123 -2.31 -0.73 6.20
C GLY A 123 -3.19 -0.89 7.42
N PHE A 124 -4.46 -0.54 7.23
CA PHE A 124 -5.47 -0.43 8.28
C PHE A 124 -6.61 -1.42 8.01
N CYS A 125 -7.03 -2.20 9.00
CA CYS A 125 -8.15 -3.15 8.86
C CYS A 125 -7.89 -4.16 7.70
N PHE A 126 -8.66 -4.10 6.61
CA PHE A 126 -8.39 -4.85 5.38
C PHE A 126 -6.96 -4.62 4.87
N GLY A 127 -6.46 -3.39 4.90
CA GLY A 127 -5.10 -3.04 4.54
C GLY A 127 -4.05 -3.66 5.48
N GLY A 128 -4.39 -3.89 6.75
CA GLY A 128 -3.50 -4.61 7.68
C GLY A 128 -3.38 -6.09 7.30
N LEU A 129 -4.49 -6.70 6.91
CA LEU A 129 -4.52 -8.03 6.30
C LEU A 129 -3.71 -8.09 5.00
N ALA A 130 -3.78 -7.05 4.17
CA ALA A 130 -2.99 -6.93 2.95
C ALA A 130 -1.49 -6.83 3.24
N ALA A 131 -1.09 -6.02 4.23
CA ALA A 131 0.29 -5.90 4.69
C ALA A 131 0.86 -7.24 5.17
N LEU A 132 0.10 -7.97 5.98
CA LEU A 132 0.49 -9.29 6.46
C LEU A 132 0.60 -10.30 5.33
N ASP A 133 -0.29 -10.28 4.35
CA ASP A 133 -0.24 -11.24 3.25
C ASP A 133 0.89 -10.99 2.27
N LEU A 134 1.25 -9.73 2.01
CA LEU A 134 2.45 -9.45 1.25
C LEU A 134 3.69 -9.99 1.98
N ALA A 135 3.78 -9.81 3.30
CA ALA A 135 4.87 -10.40 4.09
C ALA A 135 4.86 -11.94 4.06
N ARG A 136 3.67 -12.56 4.23
CA ARG A 136 3.48 -14.03 4.17
C ARG A 136 3.73 -14.64 2.81
N SER A 137 3.70 -13.84 1.74
CA SER A 137 4.08 -14.31 0.41
C SER A 137 5.61 -14.51 0.25
N GLY A 138 6.40 -14.04 1.21
CA GLY A 138 7.87 -14.01 1.09
C GLY A 138 8.38 -12.90 0.18
N ALA A 139 7.55 -11.91 -0.14
CA ALA A 139 7.97 -10.73 -0.88
C ALA A 139 9.19 -10.09 -0.21
N SER A 140 10.19 -9.74 -1.02
CA SER A 140 11.43 -9.13 -0.53
C SER A 140 11.20 -7.67 -0.13
N ILE A 141 10.53 -7.42 1.00
CA ILE A 141 10.26 -6.10 1.55
C ILE A 141 10.94 -5.95 2.92
N SER A 142 11.33 -4.72 3.26
CA SER A 142 12.00 -4.40 4.53
C SER A 142 11.08 -4.56 5.74
N GLY A 143 9.78 -4.28 5.58
CA GLY A 143 8.82 -4.41 6.67
C GLY A 143 7.36 -4.40 6.24
N ALA A 144 6.52 -4.92 7.14
CA ALA A 144 5.08 -4.91 7.03
C ALA A 144 4.45 -4.45 8.35
N ILE A 145 3.55 -3.47 8.27
CA ILE A 145 2.87 -2.88 9.43
C ILE A 145 1.36 -3.10 9.30
N SER A 146 0.80 -3.88 10.21
CA SER A 146 -0.64 -4.14 10.28
C SER A 146 -1.25 -3.37 11.45
N ILE A 147 -2.15 -2.44 11.15
CA ILE A 147 -2.82 -1.63 12.16
C ILE A 147 -4.26 -2.14 12.25
N HIS A 148 -4.60 -2.73 13.41
CA HIS A 148 -5.90 -3.38 13.68
C HIS A 148 -6.39 -4.27 12.52
N GLY A 149 -5.46 -5.00 11.90
CA GLY A 149 -5.72 -5.83 10.73
C GLY A 149 -6.37 -7.17 11.07
N LEU A 150 -6.87 -7.85 10.03
CA LEU A 150 -7.31 -9.24 10.16
C LEU A 150 -6.10 -10.17 10.05
N PHE A 151 -5.97 -11.09 11.02
CA PHE A 151 -4.80 -11.96 11.10
C PHE A 151 -4.94 -13.27 10.32
N THR A 152 -6.11 -13.56 9.76
CA THR A 152 -6.37 -14.81 9.00
C THR A 152 -5.40 -14.94 7.83
N PRO A 153 -4.56 -16.00 7.78
CA PRO A 153 -3.61 -16.21 6.70
C PRO A 153 -4.28 -16.73 5.42
N PRO A 154 -3.62 -16.60 4.26
CA PRO A 154 -4.01 -17.31 3.04
C PRO A 154 -3.77 -18.82 3.21
N PRO A 155 -4.37 -19.68 2.36
CA PRO A 155 -4.20 -21.14 2.44
C PRO A 155 -2.75 -21.62 2.32
N SER A 156 -1.89 -20.84 1.67
CA SER A 156 -0.47 -21.12 1.50
C SER A 156 0.37 -19.89 1.82
N THR A 157 1.44 -20.08 2.59
CA THR A 157 2.38 -19.03 3.01
C THR A 157 3.81 -19.48 2.76
N ALA A 158 4.71 -18.52 2.56
CA ALA A 158 6.15 -18.70 2.57
C ALA A 158 6.76 -18.23 3.92
N SER A 159 8.06 -18.43 4.08
CA SER A 159 8.81 -17.84 5.19
C SER A 159 8.78 -16.33 5.12
N ILE A 160 8.35 -15.69 6.21
CA ILE A 160 8.36 -14.23 6.33
C ILE A 160 9.81 -13.76 6.52
N THR A 161 10.30 -12.96 5.58
CA THR A 161 11.65 -12.35 5.63
C THR A 161 11.60 -10.89 6.10
N ALA A 162 10.45 -10.23 5.95
CA ALA A 162 10.20 -8.86 6.36
C ALA A 162 10.12 -8.74 7.90
N ARG A 163 10.47 -7.56 8.43
CA ARG A 163 10.15 -7.22 9.83
C ARG A 163 8.66 -6.92 9.95
N VAL A 164 7.98 -7.55 10.90
CA VAL A 164 6.53 -7.38 11.10
C VAL A 164 6.23 -6.63 12.39
N LEU A 165 5.36 -5.62 12.30
CA LEU A 165 4.70 -4.97 13.43
C LEU A 165 3.19 -5.13 13.24
N ALA A 166 2.52 -5.82 14.16
CA ALA A 166 1.10 -6.17 14.04
C ALA A 166 0.42 -6.29 15.40
#